data_AF-R0ESQ6-F1
#
_entry.id   AF-R0ESQ6-F1
#
_cell.length_a   1.000
_cell.length_b   1.000
_cell.length_c   1.000
_cell.angle_alpha   90.00
_cell.angle_beta   90.00
_cell.angle_gamma   90.00
#
_symmetry.space_group_name_H-M   'P 1'
#
loop_
_entity.id
_entity.type
_entity.pdbx_description
1 polymer ?
#
loop_
_entity_poly.entity_id
_entity_poly.type
_entity_poly.pdbx_seq_one_letter_code
_entity_poly.pdbx_strand_id
1 'polypeptide(L)'
;MTDAERLVAGLVDAAARAFPGDDHGELVVERPALEAHLSRIIAGRRDLAGSEAEALVDRACDEILAFGPITALMTAPGVTDILINGWNRIVYEQDGRLHDFDGRFFGPEHLNSFVHRHVARAGRAVNRANPWADVELRDGSRMHVVSAPVAQGGPFVSIRRFPEQPFSLEALETLGAIDRAQRSWLESAVRDRLNLVIAGAPGAGKTTLLGALLAKAPPHERIVLIEDVSELKVEHPHCVKLQTRRIAHGEGQPASIRQLVRETLRMRPDRLVVGEVRGEEVFDMVAAMSIGLAGSLSTLHAGSVDGAMRRLASLYAAAALGQAGVEPRAAIAHAVDAIVFLARDEAGRRRVVDIRGLVGV
;
A
#
# COMPACT_ATOMS: atom_id res chain seq x y z
N MET A 1 13.48 -17.55 26.50
CA MET A 1 14.54 -17.04 25.61
C MET A 1 15.68 -18.04 25.55
N THR A 2 16.16 -18.36 24.36
CA THR A 2 17.38 -19.16 24.14
C THR A 2 18.64 -18.32 24.43
N ASP A 3 19.82 -18.96 24.53
CA ASP A 3 21.09 -18.24 24.72
C ASP A 3 21.40 -17.29 23.56
N ALA A 4 21.12 -17.70 22.33
CA ALA A 4 21.25 -16.85 21.15
C ALA A 4 20.35 -15.61 21.22
N GLU A 5 19.10 -15.75 21.68
CA GLU A 5 18.16 -14.62 21.82
C GLU A 5 18.63 -13.62 22.89
N ARG A 6 19.19 -14.11 24.01
CA ARG A 6 19.81 -13.25 25.03
C ARG A 6 21.00 -12.47 24.48
N LEU A 7 21.82 -13.11 23.67
CA LEU A 7 22.97 -12.48 23.03
C LEU A 7 22.53 -11.36 22.07
N VAL A 8 21.56 -11.61 21.19
CA VAL A 8 21.04 -10.58 20.28
C VAL A 8 20.46 -9.41 21.05
N ALA A 9 19.64 -9.64 22.08
CA ALA A 9 19.10 -8.56 22.91
C ALA A 9 20.21 -7.71 23.55
N GLY A 10 21.26 -8.35 24.08
CA GLY A 10 22.42 -7.63 24.64
C GLY A 10 23.20 -6.79 23.62
N LEU A 11 23.28 -7.25 22.36
CA LEU A 11 23.88 -6.49 21.26
C LEU A 11 23.04 -5.27 20.87
N VAL A 12 21.71 -5.43 20.83
CA VAL A 12 20.78 -4.32 20.56
C VAL A 12 20.93 -3.24 21.64
N ASP A 13 20.96 -3.63 22.91
CA ASP A 13 21.16 -2.72 24.03
C ASP A 13 22.53 -2.02 23.98
N ALA A 14 23.57 -2.73 23.52
CA ALA A 14 24.90 -2.15 23.37
C ALA A 14 24.93 -1.10 22.24
N ALA A 15 24.31 -1.39 21.10
CA ALA A 15 24.17 -0.44 20.01
C ALA A 15 23.38 0.80 20.43
N ALA A 16 22.29 0.63 21.19
CA ALA A 16 21.48 1.74 21.68
C ALA A 16 22.23 2.71 22.59
N ARG A 17 23.29 2.25 23.28
CA ARG A 17 24.20 3.10 24.06
C ARG A 17 25.31 3.74 23.24
N ALA A 18 25.65 3.15 22.10
CA ALA A 18 26.81 3.54 21.29
C ALA A 18 26.48 4.53 20.18
N PHE A 19 25.26 4.48 19.65
CA PHE A 19 24.82 5.31 18.53
C PHE A 19 23.71 6.28 18.94
N PRO A 20 23.66 7.50 18.36
CA PRO A 20 22.59 8.43 18.63
C PRO A 20 21.25 7.92 18.06
N GLY A 21 20.17 8.20 18.78
CA GLY A 21 18.80 8.02 18.27
C GLY A 21 18.28 9.27 17.57
N ASP A 22 17.37 9.12 16.63
CA ASP A 22 16.56 10.22 16.09
C ASP A 22 15.40 10.59 17.05
N ASP A 23 14.55 11.55 16.65
CA ASP A 23 13.38 12.00 17.42
C ASP A 23 12.34 10.87 17.66
N HIS A 24 12.47 9.75 16.97
CA HIS A 24 11.63 8.55 17.09
C HIS A 24 12.32 7.40 17.83
N GLY A 25 13.56 7.61 18.30
CA GLY A 25 14.35 6.62 19.03
C GLY A 25 15.00 5.55 18.15
N GLU A 26 15.05 5.73 16.83
CA GLU A 26 15.79 4.84 15.91
C GLU A 26 17.27 5.25 15.85
N LEU A 27 18.16 4.25 15.85
CA LEU A 27 19.59 4.52 15.80
C LEU A 27 19.99 5.05 14.41
N VAL A 28 20.60 6.23 14.40
CA VAL A 28 21.14 6.85 13.18
C VAL A 28 22.54 6.29 12.93
N VAL A 29 22.59 5.13 12.26
CA VAL A 29 23.84 4.41 11.97
C VAL A 29 23.75 3.63 10.66
N GLU A 30 24.80 3.72 9.85
CA GLU A 30 24.97 2.91 8.65
C GLU A 30 25.30 1.45 9.00
N ARG A 31 24.72 0.49 8.27
CA ARG A 31 24.89 -0.95 8.55
C ARG A 31 26.36 -1.37 8.73
N PRO A 32 27.32 -0.99 7.87
CA PRO A 32 28.73 -1.38 8.05
C PRO A 32 29.35 -0.89 9.36
N ALA A 33 28.97 0.30 9.82
CA ALA A 33 29.47 0.86 11.08
C ALA A 33 28.88 0.12 12.30
N LEU A 34 27.60 -0.24 12.22
CA LEU A 34 26.93 -1.03 13.24
C LEU A 34 27.51 -2.46 13.32
N GLU A 35 27.64 -3.13 12.18
CA GLU A 35 28.26 -4.46 12.08
C GLU A 35 29.65 -4.46 12.71
N ALA A 36 30.52 -3.52 12.31
CA ALA A 36 31.86 -3.41 12.86
C ALA A 36 31.89 -3.14 14.38
N HIS A 37 30.86 -2.48 14.93
CA HIS A 37 30.73 -2.29 16.38
C HIS A 37 30.30 -3.58 17.08
N LEU A 38 29.26 -4.24 16.57
CA LEU A 38 28.73 -5.47 17.16
C LEU A 38 29.70 -6.65 17.06
N SER A 39 30.41 -6.80 15.94
CA SER A 39 31.45 -7.82 15.76
C SER A 39 32.58 -7.65 16.77
N ARG A 40 32.94 -6.42 17.16
CA ARG A 40 33.94 -6.17 18.22
C ARG A 40 33.45 -6.61 19.60
N ILE A 41 32.16 -6.45 19.89
CA ILE A 41 31.57 -6.90 21.16
C ILE A 41 31.57 -8.43 21.22
N ILE A 42 31.16 -9.07 20.12
CA ILE A 42 31.09 -10.53 20.03
C ILE A 42 32.47 -11.18 19.98
N ALA A 43 33.49 -10.54 19.39
CA ALA A 43 34.86 -11.07 19.32
C ALA A 43 35.48 -11.38 20.70
N GLY A 44 34.94 -10.81 21.78
CA GLY A 44 35.32 -11.16 23.16
C GLY A 44 34.82 -12.53 23.64
N ARG A 45 33.93 -13.19 22.90
CA ARG A 45 33.32 -14.48 23.24
C ARG A 45 34.04 -15.63 22.52
N ARG A 46 34.85 -16.38 23.28
CA ARG A 46 35.63 -17.52 22.76
C ARG A 46 34.82 -18.82 22.61
N ASP A 47 33.59 -18.82 23.12
CA ASP A 47 32.66 -19.95 23.13
C ASP A 47 31.85 -20.09 21.84
N LEU A 48 31.95 -19.13 20.91
CA LEU A 48 31.19 -19.10 19.66
C LEU A 48 32.09 -19.39 18.46
N ALA A 49 31.58 -20.17 17.50
CA ALA A 49 32.24 -20.29 16.20
C ALA A 49 32.09 -18.98 15.40
N GLY A 50 33.03 -18.70 14.47
CA GLY A 50 33.01 -17.47 13.67
C GLY A 50 31.70 -17.25 12.90
N SER A 51 31.15 -18.31 12.30
CA SER A 51 29.88 -18.26 11.59
C SER A 51 28.67 -18.02 12.50
N GLU A 52 28.70 -18.51 13.75
CA GLU A 52 27.64 -18.26 14.73
C GLU A 52 27.67 -16.80 15.23
N ALA A 53 28.87 -16.28 15.46
CA ALA A 53 29.12 -14.88 15.79
C ALA A 53 28.58 -13.94 14.70
N GLU A 54 28.91 -14.22 13.43
CA GLU A 54 28.42 -13.45 12.28
C GLU A 54 26.88 -13.47 12.21
N ALA A 55 26.26 -14.65 12.34
CA ALA A 55 24.80 -14.76 12.33
C ALA A 55 24.10 -13.98 13.47
N LEU A 56 24.72 -13.89 14.65
CA LEU A 56 24.20 -13.09 15.76
C LEU A 56 24.32 -11.59 15.50
N VAL A 57 25.43 -11.15 14.89
CA VAL A 57 25.62 -9.76 14.49
C VAL A 57 24.58 -9.36 13.44
N ASP A 58 24.39 -10.19 12.41
CA ASP A 58 23.40 -9.92 11.37
C ASP A 58 21.99 -9.81 11.93
N ARG A 59 21.60 -10.72 12.82
CA ARG A 59 20.31 -10.65 13.51
C ARG A 59 20.15 -9.37 14.32
N ALA A 60 21.18 -8.96 15.05
CA ALA A 60 21.14 -7.71 15.82
C ALA A 60 21.06 -6.48 14.89
N CYS A 61 21.77 -6.48 13.77
CA CYS A 61 21.64 -5.46 12.73
C CYS A 61 20.22 -5.41 12.17
N ASP A 62 19.57 -6.56 11.92
CA ASP A 62 18.19 -6.59 11.45
C ASP A 62 17.18 -6.10 12.49
N GLU A 63 17.42 -6.33 13.79
CA GLU A 63 16.59 -5.78 14.88
C GLU A 63 16.66 -4.26 14.97
N ILE A 64 17.83 -3.70 14.70
CA ILE A 64 18.10 -2.26 14.82
C ILE A 64 17.72 -1.52 13.54
N LEU A 65 18.20 -2.02 12.40
CA LEU A 65 18.15 -1.34 11.11
C LEU A 65 17.13 -1.96 10.16
N ALA A 66 16.39 -2.99 10.54
CA ALA A 66 15.39 -3.62 9.67
C ALA A 66 14.05 -3.89 10.36
N PHE A 67 13.45 -5.04 10.07
CA PHE A 67 12.15 -5.43 10.59
C PHE A 67 12.29 -6.58 11.60
N GLY A 68 13.47 -6.74 12.20
CA GLY A 68 13.74 -7.77 13.19
C GLY A 68 13.48 -9.17 12.65
N PRO A 69 12.72 -10.03 13.36
CA PRO A 69 12.54 -11.43 12.97
C PRO A 69 11.88 -11.63 11.60
N ILE A 70 11.10 -10.66 11.12
CA ILE A 70 10.39 -10.77 9.84
C ILE A 70 11.19 -10.22 8.65
N THR A 71 12.43 -9.77 8.85
CA THR A 71 13.24 -9.15 7.79
C THR A 71 13.35 -10.04 6.55
N ALA A 72 13.54 -11.36 6.73
CA ALA A 72 13.58 -12.32 5.62
C ALA A 72 12.25 -12.40 4.84
N LEU A 73 11.10 -12.27 5.53
CA LEU A 73 9.79 -12.25 4.87
C LEU A 73 9.52 -10.92 4.15
N MET A 74 10.10 -9.82 4.63
CA MET A 74 9.97 -8.50 4.02
C MET A 74 10.71 -8.38 2.68
N THR A 75 11.69 -9.24 2.43
CA THR A 75 12.47 -9.26 1.17
C THR A 75 12.18 -10.50 0.32
N ALA A 76 11.50 -11.53 0.86
CA ALA A 76 11.18 -12.75 0.13
C ALA A 76 10.33 -12.48 -1.12
N PRO A 77 10.73 -12.93 -2.32
CA PRO A 77 9.91 -12.82 -3.52
C PRO A 77 8.58 -13.58 -3.35
N GLY A 78 7.48 -13.00 -3.83
CA GLY A 78 6.16 -13.65 -3.84
C GLY A 78 5.36 -13.58 -2.53
N VAL A 79 5.97 -13.21 -1.41
CA VAL A 79 5.25 -13.00 -0.15
C VAL A 79 4.45 -11.69 -0.22
N THR A 80 3.14 -11.74 0.01
CA THR A 80 2.27 -10.53 -0.12
C THR A 80 1.68 -10.04 1.19
N ASP A 81 1.44 -10.92 2.17
CA ASP A 81 0.95 -10.55 3.50
C ASP A 81 1.80 -11.25 4.59
N ILE A 82 2.03 -10.57 5.71
CA ILE A 82 2.70 -11.09 6.92
C ILE A 82 1.79 -10.82 8.11
N LEU A 83 1.43 -11.86 8.84
CA LEU A 83 0.49 -11.84 9.95
C LEU A 83 1.22 -12.24 11.23
N ILE A 84 1.38 -11.30 12.16
CA ILE A 84 1.98 -11.53 13.47
C ILE A 84 0.83 -11.71 14.46
N ASN A 85 0.54 -12.97 14.79
CA ASN A 85 -0.56 -13.38 15.67
C ASN A 85 -0.10 -13.56 17.11
N GLY A 86 0.88 -12.76 17.53
CA GLY A 86 1.57 -12.85 18.81
C GLY A 86 3.09 -12.95 18.64
N TRP A 87 3.82 -12.76 19.74
CA TRP A 87 5.29 -12.74 19.71
C TRP A 87 5.90 -14.06 19.21
N ASN A 88 5.20 -15.18 19.35
CA ASN A 88 5.65 -16.53 19.02
C ASN A 88 4.95 -17.15 17.80
N ARG A 89 4.10 -16.41 17.07
CA ARG A 89 3.35 -16.96 15.94
C ARG A 89 3.30 -15.97 14.78
N ILE A 90 4.03 -16.31 13.72
CA ILE A 90 4.10 -15.52 12.49
C ILE A 90 3.66 -16.41 11.33
N VAL A 91 2.76 -15.90 10.50
CA VAL A 91 2.23 -16.56 9.30
C VAL A 91 2.43 -15.60 8.14
N TYR A 92 2.68 -16.11 6.94
CA TYR A 92 2.77 -15.28 5.74
C TYR A 92 1.92 -15.86 4.61
N GLU A 93 1.49 -14.99 3.71
CA GLU A 93 0.85 -15.38 2.46
C GLU A 93 1.88 -15.45 1.35
N GLN A 94 1.83 -16.52 0.56
CA GLN A 94 2.51 -16.65 -0.72
C GLN A 94 1.61 -17.45 -1.68
N ASP A 95 1.50 -17.00 -2.93
CA ASP A 95 0.73 -17.68 -3.99
C ASP A 95 -0.73 -18.04 -3.61
N GLY A 96 -1.38 -17.16 -2.85
CA GLY A 96 -2.77 -17.33 -2.37
C GLY A 96 -2.93 -18.23 -1.16
N ARG A 97 -1.84 -18.69 -0.52
CA ARG A 97 -1.87 -19.65 0.60
C ARG A 97 -1.10 -19.13 1.80
N LEU A 98 -1.58 -19.50 3.01
CA LEU A 98 -0.93 -19.16 4.26
C LEU A 98 0.08 -20.23 4.68
N HIS A 99 1.25 -19.78 5.15
CA HIS A 99 2.38 -20.60 5.57
C HIS A 99 2.88 -20.15 6.95
N ASP A 100 3.20 -21.10 7.82
CA ASP A 100 3.86 -20.79 9.10
C ASP A 100 5.32 -20.38 8.85
N PHE A 101 5.78 -19.38 9.59
CA PHE A 101 7.17 -18.93 9.58
C PHE A 101 7.90 -19.41 10.83
N ASP A 102 9.07 -20.04 10.65
CA ASP A 102 9.92 -20.52 11.74
C ASP A 102 10.77 -19.38 12.35
N GLY A 103 10.09 -18.29 12.72
CA GLY A 103 10.69 -17.12 13.33
C GLY A 103 9.73 -16.51 14.36
N ARG A 104 10.30 -15.81 15.34
CA ARG A 104 9.55 -15.24 16.46
C ARG A 104 10.24 -14.02 17.04
N PHE A 105 9.45 -13.16 17.67
CA PHE A 105 9.95 -12.13 18.58
C PHE A 105 10.42 -12.79 19.89
N PHE A 106 11.25 -12.09 20.65
CA PHE A 106 11.85 -12.64 21.88
C PHE A 106 10.86 -12.75 23.04
N GLY A 107 9.77 -11.99 22.97
CA GLY A 107 8.70 -11.94 23.96
C GLY A 107 7.68 -10.84 23.63
N PRO A 108 6.63 -10.70 24.46
CA PRO A 108 5.61 -9.66 24.29
C PRO A 108 6.20 -8.24 24.24
N GLU A 109 7.19 -7.94 25.07
CA GLU A 109 7.83 -6.62 25.17
C GLU A 109 8.55 -6.28 23.87
N HIS A 110 9.26 -7.26 23.28
CA HIS A 110 9.94 -7.06 22.01
C HIS A 110 8.93 -6.76 20.88
N LEU A 111 7.84 -7.51 20.79
CA LEU A 111 6.79 -7.23 19.80
C LEU A 111 6.14 -5.86 20.02
N ASN A 112 5.90 -5.46 21.28
CA ASN A 112 5.39 -4.13 21.60
C ASN A 112 6.36 -3.02 21.16
N SER A 113 7.66 -3.18 21.40
CA SER A 113 8.67 -2.21 20.94
C SER A 113 8.72 -2.11 19.41
N PHE A 114 8.64 -3.24 18.69
CA PHE A 114 8.53 -3.26 17.23
C PHE A 114 7.32 -2.45 16.75
N VAL A 115 6.15 -2.69 17.33
CA VAL A 115 4.91 -1.95 17.03
C VAL A 115 5.08 -0.46 17.31
N HIS A 116 5.56 -0.10 18.49
CA HIS A 116 5.69 1.30 18.91
C HIS A 116 6.65 2.07 18.00
N ARG A 117 7.80 1.48 17.67
CA ARG A 117 8.79 2.09 16.76
C ARG A 117 8.17 2.45 15.41
N HIS A 118 7.54 1.49 14.73
CA HIS A 118 6.98 1.72 13.41
C HIS A 118 5.76 2.65 13.42
N VAL A 119 4.94 2.61 14.47
CA VAL A 119 3.78 3.48 14.63
C VAL A 119 4.21 4.93 14.91
N ALA A 120 5.18 5.14 15.80
CA ALA A 120 5.69 6.45 16.16
C ALA A 120 6.35 7.16 14.96
N ARG A 121 7.12 6.42 14.16
CA ARG A 121 7.76 6.93 12.92
C ARG A 121 6.74 7.47 11.91
N ALA A 122 5.52 6.94 11.90
CA ALA A 122 4.43 7.43 11.05
C ALA A 122 3.62 8.58 11.70
N GLY A 123 4.12 9.15 12.80
CA GLY A 123 3.44 10.22 13.53
C GLY A 123 2.14 9.78 14.21
N ARG A 124 2.01 8.48 14.52
CA ARG A 124 0.82 7.91 15.17
C ARG A 124 1.17 7.33 16.53
N ALA A 125 0.14 6.94 17.28
CA ALA A 125 0.30 6.25 18.54
C ALA A 125 -0.71 5.10 18.65
N VAL A 126 -0.28 3.99 19.24
CA VAL A 126 -1.14 2.88 19.68
C VAL A 126 -1.01 2.77 21.20
N ASN A 127 -2.13 2.84 21.91
CA ASN A 127 -2.18 2.75 23.38
C ASN A 127 -3.59 2.31 23.83
N ARG A 128 -3.83 2.24 25.14
CA ARG A 128 -5.12 1.76 25.67
C ARG A 128 -6.33 2.63 25.26
N ALA A 129 -6.13 3.91 24.97
CA ALA A 129 -7.19 4.81 24.50
C ALA A 129 -7.39 4.74 22.98
N ASN A 130 -6.31 4.45 22.24
CA ASN A 130 -6.29 4.28 20.79
C ASN A 130 -5.70 2.91 20.45
N PRO A 131 -6.49 1.82 20.52
CA PRO A 131 -5.93 0.48 20.55
C PRO A 131 -5.66 -0.10 19.15
N TRP A 132 -5.73 0.71 18.09
CA TRP A 132 -5.33 0.29 16.74
C TRP A 132 -4.71 1.46 15.97
N ALA A 133 -3.90 1.14 14.96
CA ALA A 133 -3.38 2.12 14.01
C ALA A 133 -3.07 1.49 12.66
N ASP A 134 -3.17 2.31 11.61
CA ASP A 134 -2.71 2.01 10.26
C ASP A 134 -1.54 2.94 9.93
N VAL A 135 -0.41 2.36 9.51
CA VAL A 135 0.81 3.11 9.18
C VAL A 135 1.49 2.58 7.92
N GLU A 136 2.26 3.45 7.27
CA GLU A 136 3.15 3.08 6.16
C GLU A 136 4.56 2.79 6.69
N LEU A 137 5.09 1.63 6.34
CA LEU A 137 6.45 1.21 6.64
C LEU A 137 7.43 1.85 5.66
N ARG A 138 8.72 1.82 5.98
CA ARG A 138 9.77 2.53 5.21
C ARG A 138 9.96 2.01 3.79
N ASP A 139 9.59 0.77 3.54
CA ASP A 139 9.60 0.12 2.22
C ASP A 139 8.30 0.38 1.44
N GLY A 140 7.38 1.17 2.02
CA GLY A 140 6.05 1.48 1.49
C GLY A 140 4.97 0.48 1.92
N SER A 141 5.32 -0.65 2.55
CA SER A 141 4.35 -1.65 3.00
C SER A 141 3.36 -1.07 4.02
N ARG A 142 2.12 -1.55 4.07
CA ARG A 142 1.12 -1.10 5.05
C ARG A 142 1.13 -2.01 6.26
N MET A 143 1.17 -1.43 7.45
CA MET A 143 1.04 -2.14 8.71
C MET A 143 -0.22 -1.70 9.44
N HIS A 144 -1.12 -2.65 9.68
CA HIS A 144 -2.25 -2.50 10.60
C HIS A 144 -1.92 -3.19 11.92
N VAL A 145 -2.17 -2.50 13.03
CA VAL A 145 -1.94 -3.02 14.38
C VAL A 145 -3.23 -2.93 15.17
N VAL A 146 -3.52 -3.98 15.95
CA VAL A 146 -4.54 -3.96 17.01
C VAL A 146 -3.89 -4.43 18.32
N SER A 147 -4.07 -3.66 19.39
CA SER A 147 -3.43 -3.85 20.69
C SER A 147 -4.45 -3.89 21.83
N ALA A 148 -3.97 -4.11 23.05
CA ALA A 148 -4.79 -4.11 24.26
C ALA A 148 -5.49 -2.73 24.44
N PRO A 149 -6.73 -2.69 24.98
CA PRO A 149 -7.45 -3.82 25.59
C PRO A 149 -8.30 -4.67 24.63
N VAL A 150 -8.45 -4.27 23.36
CA VAL A 150 -9.37 -4.97 22.43
C VAL A 150 -8.76 -6.25 21.86
N ALA A 151 -7.44 -6.30 21.67
CA ALA A 151 -6.72 -7.51 21.29
C ALA A 151 -6.27 -8.29 22.54
N GLN A 152 -7.08 -9.23 23.00
CA GLN A 152 -6.69 -10.15 24.07
C GLN A 152 -5.56 -11.07 23.58
N GLY A 153 -4.40 -11.03 24.25
CA GLY A 153 -3.20 -11.77 23.83
C GLY A 153 -2.37 -11.08 22.74
N GLY A 154 -2.73 -9.85 22.35
CA GLY A 154 -2.01 -9.03 21.37
C GLY A 154 -0.77 -8.30 21.93
N PRO A 155 -0.11 -7.46 21.11
CA PRO A 155 -0.65 -6.89 19.86
C PRO A 155 -0.65 -7.88 18.69
N PHE A 156 -1.62 -7.71 17.79
CA PHE A 156 -1.70 -8.40 16.50
C PHE A 156 -1.34 -7.43 15.39
N VAL A 157 -0.56 -7.89 14.42
CA VAL A 157 -0.07 -7.06 13.32
C VAL A 157 -0.37 -7.74 11.99
N SER A 158 -0.88 -6.98 11.03
CA SER A 158 -1.03 -7.40 9.63
C SER A 158 -0.22 -6.45 8.77
N ILE A 159 0.79 -6.96 8.09
CA ILE A 159 1.61 -6.22 7.14
C ILE A 159 1.24 -6.69 5.74
N ARG A 160 0.80 -5.76 4.90
CA ARG A 160 0.61 -5.98 3.48
C ARG A 160 1.79 -5.39 2.72
N ARG A 161 2.54 -6.25 2.04
CA ARG A 161 3.65 -5.83 1.21
C ARG A 161 3.14 -5.33 -0.13
N PHE A 162 3.80 -4.29 -0.64
CA PHE A 162 3.63 -3.89 -2.03
C PHE A 162 4.77 -4.41 -2.87
N PRO A 163 4.51 -4.76 -4.15
CA PRO A 163 5.57 -5.13 -5.08
C PRO A 163 6.69 -4.09 -5.05
N GLU A 164 7.94 -4.56 -5.05
CA GLU A 164 9.10 -3.66 -5.12
C GLU A 164 9.05 -2.83 -6.41
N GLN A 165 8.66 -3.47 -7.52
CA GLN A 165 8.52 -2.85 -8.83
C GLN A 165 7.06 -2.88 -9.31
N PRO A 166 6.53 -1.77 -9.85
CA PRO A 166 5.23 -1.77 -10.50
C PRO A 166 5.25 -2.63 -11.76
N PHE A 167 4.09 -3.19 -12.12
CA PHE A 167 3.97 -3.97 -13.35
C PHE A 167 3.83 -3.05 -14.56
N SER A 168 4.57 -3.36 -15.64
CA SER A 168 4.31 -2.77 -16.96
C SER A 168 3.16 -3.48 -17.68
N LEU A 169 2.58 -2.85 -18.69
CA LEU A 169 1.56 -3.51 -19.53
C LEU A 169 2.15 -4.74 -20.26
N GLU A 170 3.43 -4.68 -20.65
CA GLU A 170 4.16 -5.80 -21.24
C GLU A 170 4.29 -6.98 -20.27
N ALA A 171 4.57 -6.71 -19.00
CA ALA A 171 4.61 -7.73 -17.96
C ALA A 171 3.22 -8.36 -17.74
N LEU A 172 2.16 -7.54 -17.74
CA LEU A 172 0.78 -8.03 -17.64
C LEU A 172 0.36 -8.87 -18.86
N GLU A 173 0.80 -8.53 -20.07
CA GLU A 173 0.61 -9.35 -21.28
C GLU A 173 1.33 -10.70 -21.13
N THR A 174 2.58 -10.68 -20.68
CA THR A 174 3.40 -11.89 -20.48
C THR A 174 2.79 -12.83 -19.44
N LEU A 175 2.20 -12.28 -18.37
CA LEU A 175 1.47 -13.04 -17.35
C LEU A 175 0.09 -13.53 -17.81
N GLY A 176 -0.36 -13.13 -19.01
CA GLY A 176 -1.66 -13.44 -19.56
C GLY A 176 -2.81 -12.75 -18.81
N ALA A 177 -2.53 -11.63 -18.12
CA ALA A 177 -3.54 -10.81 -17.47
C ALA A 177 -4.28 -9.92 -18.47
N ILE A 178 -3.61 -9.54 -19.56
CA ILE A 178 -4.19 -8.94 -20.75
C ILE A 178 -3.68 -9.68 -21.99
N ASP A 179 -4.42 -9.64 -23.09
CA ASP A 179 -3.91 -10.05 -24.39
C ASP A 179 -3.28 -8.88 -25.17
N ARG A 180 -2.69 -9.18 -26.33
CA ARG A 180 -2.03 -8.18 -27.17
C ARG A 180 -2.99 -7.09 -27.68
N ALA A 181 -4.22 -7.45 -28.03
CA ALA A 181 -5.21 -6.51 -28.55
C ALA A 181 -5.67 -5.57 -27.44
N GLN A 182 -5.93 -6.11 -26.25
CA GLN A 182 -6.22 -5.37 -25.04
C GLN A 182 -5.06 -4.43 -24.67
N ARG A 183 -3.80 -4.89 -24.75
CA ARG A 183 -2.63 -4.02 -24.52
C ARG A 183 -2.62 -2.83 -25.48
N SER A 184 -2.72 -3.08 -26.78
CA SER A 184 -2.70 -2.01 -27.79
C SER A 184 -3.86 -1.02 -27.62
N TRP A 185 -5.04 -1.51 -27.24
CA TRP A 185 -6.19 -0.66 -26.94
C TRP A 185 -5.93 0.19 -25.70
N LEU A 186 -5.43 -0.39 -24.62
CA LEU A 186 -5.13 0.30 -23.36
C LEU A 186 -4.05 1.37 -23.54
N GLU A 187 -2.98 1.08 -24.28
CA GLU A 187 -1.94 2.06 -24.62
C GLU A 187 -2.50 3.23 -25.44
N SER A 188 -3.39 2.92 -26.39
CA SER A 188 -4.06 3.95 -27.18
C SER A 188 -5.00 4.79 -26.32
N ALA A 189 -5.78 4.16 -25.43
CA ALA A 189 -6.67 4.85 -24.50
C ALA A 189 -5.92 5.84 -23.60
N VAL A 190 -4.74 5.47 -23.10
CA VAL A 190 -3.89 6.37 -22.31
C VAL A 190 -3.38 7.54 -23.17
N ARG A 191 -2.82 7.24 -24.34
CA ARG A 191 -2.29 8.26 -25.27
C ARG A 191 -3.37 9.25 -25.71
N ASP A 192 -4.56 8.74 -26.01
CA ASP A 192 -5.69 9.51 -26.53
C ASP A 192 -6.51 10.14 -25.37
N ARG A 193 -6.00 10.04 -24.14
CA ARG A 193 -6.56 10.65 -22.92
C ARG A 193 -8.01 10.27 -22.66
N LEU A 194 -8.33 8.99 -22.79
CA LEU A 194 -9.64 8.48 -22.37
C LEU A 194 -9.74 8.42 -20.85
N ASN A 195 -10.91 8.81 -20.33
CA ASN A 195 -11.29 8.66 -18.94
C ASN A 195 -11.71 7.21 -18.66
N LEU A 196 -10.96 6.51 -17.80
CA LEU A 196 -11.13 5.08 -17.59
C LEU A 196 -11.52 4.76 -16.15
N VAL A 197 -12.51 3.89 -15.97
CA VAL A 197 -12.80 3.25 -14.68
C VAL A 197 -12.41 1.78 -14.73
N ILE A 198 -11.47 1.39 -13.88
CA ILE A 198 -11.00 0.01 -13.74
C ILE A 198 -11.81 -0.66 -12.63
N ALA A 199 -12.62 -1.65 -12.98
CA ALA A 199 -13.57 -2.27 -12.07
C ALA A 199 -13.27 -3.75 -11.83
N GLY A 200 -13.73 -4.28 -10.69
CA GLY A 200 -13.54 -5.69 -10.32
C GLY A 200 -13.55 -5.95 -8.82
N ALA A 201 -13.57 -7.23 -8.45
CA ALA A 201 -13.59 -7.66 -7.05
C ALA A 201 -12.33 -7.19 -6.26
N PRO A 202 -12.37 -7.20 -4.92
CA PRO A 202 -11.16 -7.10 -4.11
C PRO A 202 -10.08 -8.09 -4.55
N GLY A 203 -8.82 -7.64 -4.62
CA GLY A 203 -7.70 -8.49 -5.05
C GLY A 203 -7.72 -8.95 -6.51
N ALA A 204 -8.53 -8.33 -7.39
CA ALA A 204 -8.57 -8.63 -8.83
C ALA A 204 -7.41 -8.02 -9.64
N GLY A 205 -6.59 -7.14 -9.04
CA GLY A 205 -5.46 -6.49 -9.72
C GLY A 205 -5.75 -5.10 -10.32
N LYS A 206 -6.85 -4.45 -9.92
CA LYS A 206 -7.23 -3.11 -10.43
C LYS A 206 -6.12 -2.06 -10.28
N THR A 207 -5.58 -1.94 -9.07
CA THR A 207 -4.51 -0.99 -8.73
C THR A 207 -3.23 -1.31 -9.53
N THR A 208 -2.94 -2.60 -9.77
CA THR A 208 -1.82 -3.02 -10.61
C THR A 208 -1.99 -2.55 -12.05
N LEU A 209 -3.16 -2.76 -12.66
CA LEU A 209 -3.44 -2.25 -14.00
C LEU A 209 -3.43 -0.72 -14.04
N LEU A 210 -3.99 -0.07 -13.03
CA LEU A 210 -3.98 1.39 -12.92
C LEU A 210 -2.55 1.94 -12.99
N GLY A 211 -1.63 1.41 -12.18
CA GLY A 211 -0.23 1.83 -12.18
C GLY A 211 0.46 1.61 -13.52
N ALA A 212 0.20 0.46 -14.16
CA ALA A 212 0.73 0.15 -15.49
C ALA A 212 0.26 1.15 -16.55
N LEU A 213 -1.00 1.59 -16.49
CA LEU A 213 -1.55 2.59 -17.41
C LEU A 213 -0.97 3.98 -17.16
N LEU A 214 -0.84 4.38 -15.89
CA LEU A 214 -0.27 5.69 -15.54
C LEU A 214 1.20 5.81 -15.94
N ALA A 215 1.96 4.71 -15.87
CA ALA A 215 3.34 4.68 -16.35
C ALA A 215 3.46 4.86 -17.89
N LYS A 216 2.38 4.67 -18.65
CA LYS A 216 2.32 4.91 -20.10
C LYS A 216 1.87 6.33 -20.45
N ALA A 217 1.48 7.15 -19.47
CA ALA A 217 1.16 8.54 -19.72
C ALA A 217 2.41 9.29 -20.26
N PRO A 218 2.23 10.25 -21.19
CA PRO A 218 3.35 11.06 -21.67
C PRO A 218 4.11 11.75 -20.51
N PRO A 219 5.45 11.74 -20.51
CA PRO A 219 6.27 12.18 -19.37
C PRO A 219 6.13 13.66 -18.99
N HIS A 220 5.58 14.48 -19.89
CA HIS A 220 5.31 15.90 -19.65
C HIS A 220 3.98 16.17 -18.95
N GLU A 221 3.12 15.15 -18.78
CA GLU A 221 1.82 15.30 -18.15
C GLU A 221 1.94 15.23 -16.62
N ARG A 222 1.27 16.13 -15.93
CA ARG A 222 1.18 16.14 -14.48
C ARG A 222 0.03 15.26 -14.00
N ILE A 223 0.38 14.15 -13.37
CA ILE A 223 -0.56 13.23 -12.74
C ILE A 223 -0.72 13.63 -11.28
N VAL A 224 -1.95 13.85 -10.83
CA VAL A 224 -2.27 14.00 -9.40
C VAL A 224 -3.09 12.80 -8.96
N LEU A 225 -2.47 11.94 -8.15
CA LEU A 225 -3.02 10.71 -7.63
C LEU A 225 -3.51 10.90 -6.20
N ILE A 226 -4.76 10.53 -5.94
CA ILE A 226 -5.41 10.66 -4.64
C ILE A 226 -5.75 9.27 -4.10
N GLU A 227 -5.28 8.93 -2.91
CA GLU A 227 -5.53 7.64 -2.27
C GLU A 227 -5.96 7.82 -0.81
N ASP A 228 -6.75 6.88 -0.27
CA ASP A 228 -7.00 6.81 1.18
C ASP A 228 -5.71 6.49 1.93
N VAL A 229 -4.93 5.56 1.39
CA VAL A 229 -3.53 5.37 1.77
C VAL A 229 -2.72 5.12 0.52
N SER A 230 -1.54 5.73 0.47
CA SER A 230 -0.61 5.60 -0.64
C SER A 230 -0.21 4.13 -0.79
N GLU A 231 -0.75 3.44 -1.80
CA GLU A 231 -0.39 2.07 -2.15
C GLU A 231 0.20 1.98 -3.55
N LEU A 232 -0.32 2.81 -4.45
CA LEU A 232 -0.05 2.69 -5.86
C LEU A 232 1.33 3.26 -6.20
N LYS A 233 2.28 2.39 -6.52
CA LYS A 233 3.56 2.80 -7.13
C LYS A 233 3.33 3.12 -8.61
N VAL A 234 3.76 4.31 -9.03
CA VAL A 234 3.66 4.80 -10.41
C VAL A 234 5.05 5.25 -10.85
N GLU A 235 5.58 4.60 -11.88
CA GLU A 235 6.81 5.01 -12.55
C GLU A 235 6.51 6.12 -13.56
N HIS A 236 6.41 7.36 -13.08
CA HIS A 236 6.18 8.53 -13.92
C HIS A 236 6.90 9.77 -13.35
N PRO A 237 7.65 10.55 -14.16
CA PRO A 237 8.48 11.65 -13.66
C PRO A 237 7.68 12.80 -13.02
N HIS A 238 6.40 12.95 -13.40
CA HIS A 238 5.51 13.98 -12.88
C HIS A 238 4.24 13.40 -12.22
N CYS A 239 4.42 12.46 -11.28
CA CYS A 239 3.32 11.97 -10.44
C CYS A 239 3.38 12.58 -9.03
N VAL A 240 2.36 13.34 -8.67
CA VAL A 240 2.16 13.88 -7.31
C VAL A 240 1.12 13.06 -6.60
N LYS A 241 1.42 12.60 -5.37
CA LYS A 241 0.50 11.82 -4.56
C LYS A 241 -0.10 12.66 -3.44
N LEU A 242 -1.42 12.57 -3.29
CA LEU A 242 -2.18 13.12 -2.19
C LEU A 242 -2.80 11.96 -1.41
N GLN A 243 -2.73 12.02 -0.09
CA GLN A 243 -3.27 11.01 0.78
C GLN A 243 -4.30 11.62 1.72
N THR A 244 -5.36 10.87 2.03
CA THR A 244 -6.32 11.30 3.03
C THR A 244 -5.65 11.48 4.40
N ARG A 245 -6.21 12.39 5.19
CA ARG A 245 -5.79 12.62 6.57
C ARG A 245 -6.99 12.53 7.48
N ARG A 246 -7.00 11.50 8.33
CA ARG A 246 -7.91 11.40 9.47
C ARG A 246 -7.21 12.00 10.70
N ILE A 247 -7.90 12.86 11.45
CA ILE A 247 -7.36 13.42 12.70
C ILE A 247 -7.81 12.52 13.85
N ALA A 248 -6.85 12.00 14.60
CA ALA A 248 -7.12 11.22 15.80
C ALA A 248 -7.18 12.13 17.06
N HIS A 249 -6.26 13.09 17.21
CA HIS A 249 -6.28 14.15 18.24
C HIS A 249 -5.36 15.33 17.79
N GLY A 250 -5.71 16.59 18.12
CA GLY A 250 -4.88 17.78 17.88
C GLY A 250 -5.38 18.74 16.77
N GLU A 251 -4.58 19.77 16.48
CA GLU A 251 -4.81 20.78 15.44
C GLU A 251 -4.53 20.24 14.01
N GLY A 252 -5.33 20.68 13.04
CA GLY A 252 -5.20 20.34 11.63
C GLY A 252 -6.56 20.24 10.94
N GLN A 253 -6.56 20.21 9.60
CA GLN A 253 -7.78 19.99 8.82
C GLN A 253 -7.84 18.54 8.33
N PRO A 254 -8.96 17.82 8.53
CA PRO A 254 -9.13 16.50 7.91
C PRO A 254 -9.14 16.68 6.39
N ALA A 255 -8.61 15.68 5.68
CA ALA A 255 -8.58 15.67 4.23
C ALA A 255 -9.24 14.38 3.73
N SER A 256 -10.49 14.47 3.28
CA SER A 256 -11.19 13.40 2.58
C SER A 256 -10.77 13.34 1.11
N ILE A 257 -11.02 12.20 0.44
CA ILE A 257 -10.75 12.07 -1.01
C ILE A 257 -11.49 13.18 -1.78
N ARG A 258 -12.74 13.45 -1.43
CA ARG A 258 -13.55 14.51 -2.05
C ARG A 258 -12.91 15.89 -1.91
N GLN A 259 -12.40 16.23 -0.73
CA GLN A 259 -11.69 17.50 -0.51
C GLN A 259 -10.41 17.56 -1.35
N LEU A 260 -9.63 16.48 -1.39
CA LEU A 260 -8.41 16.41 -2.18
C LEU A 260 -8.67 16.49 -3.69
N VAL A 261 -9.79 15.96 -4.18
CA VAL A 261 -10.22 16.12 -5.59
C VAL A 261 -10.42 17.61 -5.91
N ARG A 262 -11.08 18.37 -5.02
CA ARG A 262 -11.29 19.81 -5.21
C ARG A 262 -9.99 20.60 -5.19
N GLU A 263 -9.10 20.30 -4.26
CA GLU A 263 -7.79 20.96 -4.20
C GLU A 263 -6.93 20.64 -5.42
N THR A 264 -7.04 19.41 -5.94
CA THR A 264 -6.34 18.99 -7.15
C THR A 264 -6.68 19.87 -8.35
N LEU A 265 -7.91 20.37 -8.47
CA LEU A 265 -8.31 21.28 -9.56
C LEU A 265 -7.50 22.58 -9.59
N ARG A 266 -6.87 22.97 -8.48
CA ARG A 266 -5.99 24.15 -8.37
C ARG A 266 -4.52 23.83 -8.60
N MET A 267 -4.17 22.56 -8.77
CA MET A 267 -2.78 22.08 -8.88
C MET A 267 -2.30 21.95 -10.34
N ARG A 268 -3.06 22.48 -11.31
CA ARG A 268 -2.83 22.35 -12.77
C ARG A 268 -2.56 20.88 -13.18
N PRO A 269 -3.45 19.92 -12.84
CA PRO A 269 -3.27 18.54 -13.26
C PRO A 269 -3.53 18.41 -14.77
N ASP A 270 -2.75 17.56 -15.45
CA ASP A 270 -3.12 17.05 -16.77
C ASP A 270 -4.03 15.82 -16.61
N ARG A 271 -3.87 15.05 -15.53
CA ARG A 271 -4.72 13.90 -15.18
C ARG A 271 -5.09 13.91 -13.70
N LEU A 272 -6.37 13.70 -13.42
CA LEU A 272 -6.87 13.39 -12.07
C LEU A 272 -6.96 11.88 -11.92
N VAL A 273 -6.35 11.34 -10.86
CA VAL A 273 -6.47 9.91 -10.53
C VAL A 273 -7.03 9.76 -9.13
N VAL A 274 -8.16 9.06 -9.03
CA VAL A 274 -8.72 8.65 -7.74
C VAL A 274 -8.46 7.16 -7.58
N GLY A 275 -7.54 6.79 -6.69
CA GLY A 275 -7.06 5.41 -6.54
C GLY A 275 -8.18 4.40 -6.36
N GLU A 276 -9.22 4.74 -5.59
CA GLU A 276 -10.46 3.97 -5.50
C GLU A 276 -11.65 4.86 -5.15
N VAL A 277 -12.74 4.75 -5.90
CA VAL A 277 -14.01 5.41 -5.59
C VAL A 277 -14.85 4.53 -4.65
N ARG A 278 -15.20 5.09 -3.50
CA ARG A 278 -15.95 4.48 -2.40
C ARG A 278 -17.20 5.26 -2.00
N GLY A 279 -17.25 6.56 -2.29
CA GLY A 279 -18.27 7.44 -1.74
C GLY A 279 -18.47 8.74 -2.52
N GLU A 280 -18.62 9.82 -1.76
CA GLU A 280 -19.05 11.14 -2.23
C GLU A 280 -18.11 11.81 -3.23
N GLU A 281 -16.83 11.43 -3.24
CA GLU A 281 -15.82 11.94 -4.17
C GLU A 281 -16.17 11.68 -5.64
N VAL A 282 -17.01 10.69 -5.92
CA VAL A 282 -17.44 10.37 -7.29
C VAL A 282 -18.10 11.57 -7.97
N PHE A 283 -18.80 12.42 -7.21
CA PHE A 283 -19.49 13.59 -7.76
C PHE A 283 -18.48 14.61 -8.32
N ASP A 284 -17.52 15.00 -7.49
CA ASP A 284 -16.48 15.95 -7.88
C ASP A 284 -15.52 15.34 -8.93
N MET A 285 -15.26 14.03 -8.87
CA MET A 285 -14.46 13.32 -9.88
C MET A 285 -15.14 13.31 -11.26
N VAL A 286 -16.42 12.93 -11.33
CA VAL A 286 -17.19 12.93 -12.59
C VAL A 286 -17.33 14.34 -13.14
N ALA A 287 -17.54 15.35 -12.28
CA ALA A 287 -17.55 16.75 -12.69
C ALA A 287 -16.19 17.16 -13.29
N ALA A 288 -15.08 16.84 -12.62
CA ALA A 288 -13.72 17.10 -13.11
C ALA A 288 -13.44 16.47 -14.48
N MET A 289 -13.82 15.20 -14.65
CA MET A 289 -13.71 14.46 -15.91
C MET A 289 -14.54 15.11 -17.04
N SER A 290 -15.73 15.62 -16.72
CA SER A 290 -16.64 16.25 -17.70
C SER A 290 -16.17 17.63 -18.16
N ILE A 291 -15.49 18.39 -17.30
CA ILE A 291 -15.06 19.78 -17.61
C ILE A 291 -13.66 19.87 -18.25
N GLY A 292 -13.11 18.75 -18.72
CA GLY A 292 -11.92 18.73 -19.56
C GLY A 292 -10.63 18.24 -18.90
N LEU A 293 -10.67 17.68 -17.67
CA LEU A 293 -9.55 16.86 -17.16
C LEU A 293 -9.60 15.47 -17.79
N ALA A 294 -9.33 15.43 -19.09
CA ALA A 294 -9.25 14.21 -19.88
C ALA A 294 -8.11 13.29 -19.40
N GLY A 295 -8.21 12.01 -19.73
CA GLY A 295 -7.20 11.01 -19.38
C GLY A 295 -7.17 10.71 -17.88
N SER A 296 -8.25 10.99 -17.16
CA SER A 296 -8.42 10.70 -15.74
C SER A 296 -8.72 9.22 -15.51
N LEU A 297 -8.21 8.64 -14.43
CA LEU A 297 -8.39 7.22 -14.15
C LEU A 297 -8.88 6.99 -12.73
N SER A 298 -9.66 5.93 -12.54
CA SER A 298 -10.04 5.50 -11.19
C SER A 298 -10.25 3.99 -11.10
N THR A 299 -10.29 3.46 -9.87
CA THR A 299 -10.75 2.08 -9.63
C THR A 299 -12.06 2.02 -8.87
N LEU A 300 -12.80 0.92 -9.06
CA LEU A 300 -14.07 0.68 -8.40
C LEU A 300 -14.24 -0.80 -8.06
N HIS A 301 -14.74 -1.10 -6.86
CA HIS A 301 -15.16 -2.47 -6.55
C HIS A 301 -16.50 -2.80 -7.18
N ALA A 302 -16.55 -3.84 -8.00
CA ALA A 302 -17.79 -4.33 -8.61
C ALA A 302 -17.70 -5.83 -8.91
N GLY A 303 -18.85 -6.51 -8.90
CA GLY A 303 -18.95 -7.93 -9.24
C GLY A 303 -19.15 -8.22 -10.73
N SER A 304 -19.48 -7.19 -11.54
CA SER A 304 -19.59 -7.28 -13.00
C SER A 304 -19.43 -5.90 -13.63
N VAL A 305 -19.24 -5.84 -14.94
CA VAL A 305 -19.18 -4.58 -15.72
C VAL A 305 -20.47 -3.75 -15.56
N ASP A 306 -21.65 -4.37 -15.69
CA ASP A 306 -22.93 -3.67 -15.47
C ASP A 306 -23.10 -3.27 -14.00
N GLY A 307 -22.59 -4.10 -13.09
CA GLY A 307 -22.55 -3.80 -11.67
C GLY A 307 -21.70 -2.57 -11.36
N ALA A 308 -20.61 -2.36 -12.11
CA ALA A 308 -19.76 -1.18 -11.97
C ALA A 308 -20.51 0.09 -12.36
N MET A 309 -21.20 0.09 -13.51
CA MET A 309 -22.05 1.22 -13.91
C MET A 309 -23.16 1.51 -12.91
N ARG A 310 -23.87 0.47 -12.44
CA ARG A 310 -24.90 0.65 -11.41
C ARG A 310 -24.32 1.25 -10.14
N ARG A 311 -23.17 0.74 -9.67
CA ARG A 311 -22.53 1.23 -8.45
C ARG A 311 -22.06 2.68 -8.59
N LEU A 312 -21.41 3.06 -9.70
CA LEU A 312 -21.04 4.46 -9.95
C LEU A 312 -22.28 5.36 -9.92
N ALA A 313 -23.34 4.97 -10.63
CA ALA A 313 -24.59 5.74 -10.67
C ALA A 313 -25.22 5.88 -9.28
N SER A 314 -25.22 4.82 -8.47
CA SER A 314 -25.73 4.87 -7.10
C SER A 314 -24.89 5.76 -6.18
N LEU A 315 -23.56 5.68 -6.24
CA LEU A 315 -22.67 6.54 -5.46
C LEU A 315 -22.85 8.01 -5.88
N TYR A 316 -22.93 8.26 -7.19
CA TYR A 316 -23.14 9.61 -7.72
C TYR A 316 -24.49 10.17 -7.31
N ALA A 317 -25.57 9.39 -7.40
CA ALA A 317 -26.90 9.79 -6.95
C ALA A 317 -26.91 10.15 -5.44
N ALA A 318 -26.26 9.33 -4.61
CA ALA A 318 -26.15 9.59 -3.18
C ALA A 318 -25.35 10.87 -2.88
N ALA A 319 -24.26 11.11 -3.62
CA ALA A 319 -23.43 12.30 -3.48
C ALA A 319 -24.11 13.58 -4.00
N ALA A 320 -25.04 13.44 -4.95
CA ALA A 320 -25.82 14.51 -5.55
C ALA A 320 -27.17 14.76 -4.85
N LEU A 321 -27.42 14.14 -3.70
CA LEU A 321 -28.70 14.27 -2.99
C LEU A 321 -29.04 15.76 -2.74
N GLY A 322 -30.24 16.17 -3.16
CA GLY A 322 -30.70 17.56 -3.06
C GLY A 322 -30.41 18.44 -4.28
N GLN A 323 -29.72 17.92 -5.30
CA GLN A 323 -29.58 18.59 -6.60
C GLN A 323 -30.74 18.20 -7.52
N ALA A 324 -31.41 19.19 -8.12
CA ALA A 324 -32.51 18.97 -9.06
C ALA A 324 -31.98 18.55 -10.45
N GLY A 325 -32.72 17.69 -11.15
CA GLY A 325 -32.43 17.33 -12.55
C GLY A 325 -31.18 16.48 -12.77
N VAL A 326 -30.67 15.82 -11.71
CA VAL A 326 -29.49 14.98 -11.83
C VAL A 326 -29.85 13.64 -12.45
N GLU A 327 -29.23 13.32 -13.58
CA GLU A 327 -29.29 12.02 -14.25
C GLU A 327 -27.94 11.30 -14.12
N PRO A 328 -27.74 10.45 -13.10
CA PRO A 328 -26.43 9.88 -12.80
C PRO A 328 -25.80 9.11 -13.95
N ARG A 329 -26.61 8.32 -14.69
CA ARG A 329 -26.10 7.53 -15.81
C ARG A 329 -25.63 8.41 -16.97
N ALA A 330 -26.38 9.46 -17.30
CA ALA A 330 -26.01 10.40 -18.36
C ALA A 330 -24.73 11.16 -17.97
N ALA A 331 -24.64 11.63 -16.73
CA ALA A 331 -23.44 12.31 -16.22
C ALA A 331 -22.19 11.41 -16.31
N ILE A 332 -22.32 10.13 -15.92
CA ILE A 332 -21.20 9.18 -15.99
C ILE A 332 -20.84 8.84 -17.43
N ALA A 333 -21.83 8.60 -18.30
CA ALA A 333 -21.58 8.28 -19.71
C ALA A 333 -20.92 9.44 -20.48
N HIS A 334 -21.17 10.68 -20.06
CA HIS A 334 -20.49 11.86 -20.60
C HIS A 334 -19.06 12.02 -20.08
N ALA A 335 -18.80 11.59 -18.84
CA ALA A 335 -17.52 11.78 -18.18
C ALA A 335 -16.53 10.63 -18.38
N VAL A 336 -17.01 9.40 -18.50
CA VAL A 336 -16.20 8.18 -18.52
C VAL A 336 -16.32 7.55 -19.89
N ASP A 337 -15.18 7.35 -20.56
CA ASP A 337 -15.15 6.78 -21.91
C ASP A 337 -15.30 5.26 -21.90
N ALA A 338 -14.72 4.58 -20.90
CA ALA A 338 -14.80 3.13 -20.80
C ALA A 338 -14.64 2.58 -19.38
N ILE A 339 -15.25 1.40 -19.16
CA ILE A 339 -14.97 0.54 -18.01
C ILE A 339 -14.10 -0.64 -18.45
N VAL A 340 -12.97 -0.81 -17.76
CA VAL A 340 -12.09 -1.98 -17.90
C VAL A 340 -12.35 -2.91 -16.73
N PHE A 341 -12.93 -4.09 -16.98
CA PHE A 341 -13.37 -5.00 -15.93
C PHE A 341 -12.39 -6.18 -15.75
N LEU A 342 -11.90 -6.36 -14.52
CA LEU A 342 -11.02 -7.46 -14.13
C LEU A 342 -11.76 -8.51 -13.31
N ALA A 343 -11.50 -9.77 -13.62
CA ALA A 343 -11.95 -10.93 -12.85
C ALA A 343 -10.80 -11.93 -12.65
N ARG A 344 -11.05 -12.94 -11.81
CA ARG A 344 -10.21 -14.14 -11.77
C ARG A 344 -10.83 -15.19 -12.68
N ASP A 345 -10.01 -15.84 -13.50
CA ASP A 345 -10.45 -17.01 -14.26
C ASP A 345 -10.63 -18.24 -13.34
N GLU A 346 -11.11 -19.35 -13.90
CA GLU A 346 -11.32 -20.61 -13.17
C GLU A 346 -10.03 -21.15 -12.54
N ALA A 347 -8.86 -20.80 -13.12
CA ALA A 347 -7.54 -21.14 -12.60
C ALA A 347 -7.03 -20.13 -11.56
N GLY A 348 -7.84 -19.14 -11.16
CA GLY A 348 -7.49 -18.12 -10.18
C GLY A 348 -6.63 -16.97 -10.72
N ARG A 349 -6.31 -16.95 -12.02
CA ARG A 349 -5.46 -15.92 -12.63
C ARG A 349 -6.26 -14.64 -12.85
N ARG A 350 -5.64 -13.50 -12.55
CA ARG A 350 -6.23 -12.17 -12.72
C ARG A 350 -6.23 -11.80 -14.21
N ARG A 351 -7.37 -11.43 -14.79
CA ARG A 351 -7.51 -11.10 -16.22
C ARG A 351 -8.47 -9.93 -16.45
N VAL A 352 -8.19 -9.13 -17.48
CA VAL A 352 -9.19 -8.23 -18.08
C VAL A 352 -10.15 -9.08 -18.90
N VAL A 353 -11.41 -9.10 -18.51
CA VAL A 353 -12.45 -9.95 -19.14
C VAL A 353 -13.49 -9.16 -19.93
N ASP A 354 -13.60 -7.85 -19.71
CA ASP A 354 -14.42 -6.96 -20.53
C ASP A 354 -13.79 -5.55 -20.59
N ILE A 355 -13.92 -4.90 -21.74
CA ILE A 355 -13.61 -3.48 -21.95
C ILE A 355 -14.85 -2.87 -22.61
N ARG A 356 -15.62 -2.11 -21.84
CA ARG A 356 -16.90 -1.56 -22.27
C ARG A 356 -16.79 -0.06 -22.47
N GLY A 357 -16.82 0.38 -23.73
CA GLY A 357 -17.01 1.80 -24.05
C GLY A 357 -18.40 2.27 -23.62
N LEU A 358 -18.50 3.51 -23.11
CA LEU A 358 -19.74 4.12 -22.62
C LEU A 358 -20.29 5.21 -23.55
N VAL A 359 -19.68 5.38 -24.74
CA VAL A 359 -20.07 6.39 -25.72
C VAL A 359 -21.55 6.23 -26.11
N GLY A 360 -22.35 7.27 -25.86
CA GLY A 360 -23.70 7.44 -26.40
C GLY A 360 -24.80 6.61 -25.73
N VAL A 361 -25.11 6.89 -24.46
CA VAL A 361 -26.39 6.49 -23.85
C VAL A 361 -27.48 7.49 -24.19
#